data_AF-A0A317N0T0-F1
#
_entry.id   AF-A0A317N0T0-F1
#
_cell.length_a   1.000
_cell.length_b   1.000
_cell.length_c   1.000
_cell.angle_alpha   90.00
_cell.angle_beta   90.00
_cell.angle_gamma   90.00
#
_symmetry.space_group_name_H-M   'P 1'
#
loop_
_entity.id
_entity.type
_entity.pdbx_description
1 polymer ?
#
loop_
_entity_poly.entity_id
_entity_poly.type
_entity_poly.pdbx_seq_one_letter_code
_entity_poly.pdbx_strand_id
1 'polypeptide(L)' 'MAVVTPSAARATVDIAGSAWPVYKLEALVAGLVVGALLLLVVGSAQTAVLVAAAVATARWTVGAVRAHSLR' A
#
# COMPACT_ATOMS: atom_id res chain seq x y z
N MET A 1 -25.44 0.61 30.77
CA MET A 1 -24.65 -0.21 29.84
C MET A 1 -24.26 0.67 28.65
N ALA A 2 -23.02 1.16 28.59
CA ALA A 2 -22.58 1.96 27.44
C ALA A 2 -22.20 1.01 26.30
N VAL A 3 -22.86 1.16 25.15
CA VAL A 3 -22.56 0.39 23.95
C VAL A 3 -21.30 1.01 23.35
N VAL A 4 -20.16 0.33 23.46
CA VAL A 4 -18.96 0.70 22.70
C VAL A 4 -19.18 0.21 21.28
N THR A 5 -19.56 1.11 20.37
CA THR A 5 -19.51 0.80 18.93
C THR A 5 -18.05 0.58 18.57
N PRO A 6 -17.66 -0.60 18.04
CA PRO A 6 -16.30 -0.79 17.57
C PRO A 6 -16.04 0.22 16.45
N SER A 7 -15.19 1.21 16.74
CA SER A 7 -14.58 2.04 15.69
C SER A 7 -13.89 1.07 14.73
N ALA A 8 -14.17 1.19 13.43
CA ALA A 8 -13.61 0.29 12.41
C ALA A 8 -12.09 0.24 12.56
N ALA A 9 -11.59 -0.82 13.22
CA ALA A 9 -10.20 -0.92 13.59
C ALA A 9 -9.38 -0.97 12.30
N ARG A 10 -8.46 -0.01 12.15
CA ARG A 10 -7.60 0.05 10.97
C ARG A 10 -6.70 -1.19 10.98
N ALA A 11 -6.83 -2.05 9.97
CA ALA A 11 -6.03 -3.26 9.87
C ALA A 11 -4.53 -2.90 9.82
N THR A 12 -3.78 -3.40 10.80
CA THR A 12 -2.33 -3.23 10.92
C THR A 12 -1.64 -4.59 11.03
N VAL A 13 -0.38 -4.63 10.62
CA VAL A 13 0.52 -5.77 10.75
C VAL A 13 1.76 -5.28 11.49
N ASP A 14 2.23 -6.03 12.48
CA ASP A 14 3.48 -5.71 13.16
C ASP A 14 4.68 -6.07 12.26
N ILE A 15 5.53 -5.08 12.00
CA ILE A 15 6.75 -5.23 11.22
C ILE A 15 7.88 -4.65 12.05
N ALA A 16 8.78 -5.51 12.52
CA ALA A 16 9.93 -5.13 13.34
C ALA A 16 9.54 -4.29 14.58
N GLY A 17 8.43 -4.65 15.24
CA GLY A 17 7.93 -3.93 16.42
C GLY A 17 7.19 -2.62 16.10
N SER A 18 6.91 -2.35 14.82
CA SER A 18 6.13 -1.20 14.38
C SER A 18 4.82 -1.64 13.73
N ALA A 19 3.68 -1.11 14.19
CA ALA A 19 2.38 -1.38 13.61
C ALA A 19 2.24 -0.67 12.24
N TRP A 20 2.36 -1.44 11.16
CA TRP A 20 2.21 -0.95 9.80
C TRP A 20 0.77 -1.11 9.31
N PRO A 21 0.15 -0.05 8.78
CA PRO A 21 -1.12 -0.18 8.09
C PRO A 21 -1.03 -1.12 6.89
N VAL A 22 -2.02 -2.01 6.72
CA VAL A 22 -2.07 -2.98 5.62
C VAL A 22 -2.00 -2.31 4.24
N TYR A 23 -2.59 -1.12 4.08
CA TYR A 23 -2.58 -0.39 2.80
C TYR A 23 -1.17 -0.06 2.30
N LYS A 24 -0.18 0.08 3.20
CA LYS A 24 1.21 0.32 2.81
C LYS A 24 1.80 -0.94 2.18
N LEU A 25 1.51 -2.10 2.75
CA LEU A 25 1.94 -3.38 2.20
C LEU A 25 1.30 -3.66 0.86
N GLU A 26 -0.01 -3.41 0.72
CA GLU A 26 -0.72 -3.53 -0.56
C GLU A 26 -0.09 -2.64 -1.64
N ALA A 27 0.33 -1.42 -1.29
CA ALA A 27 1.01 -0.53 -2.21
C ALA A 27 2.37 -1.07 -2.68
N LEU A 28 3.16 -1.63 -1.76
CA LEU A 28 4.45 -2.25 -2.10
C LEU A 28 4.27 -3.49 -2.98
N VAL A 29 3.32 -4.37 -2.62
CA VAL A 29 3.00 -5.57 -3.41
C VAL A 29 2.52 -5.19 -4.80
N ALA A 30 1.62 -4.20 -4.92
CA ALA A 30 1.13 -3.73 -6.22
C ALA A 30 2.28 -3.20 -7.10
N GLY A 31 3.18 -2.38 -6.54
CA GLY A 31 4.36 -1.90 -7.26
C GLY A 31 5.28 -3.04 -7.69
N LEU A 32 5.58 -3.98 -6.80
CA LEU A 32 6.43 -5.13 -7.09
C LEU A 32 5.85 -6.00 -8.21
N VAL A 33 4.56 -6.31 -8.16
CA VAL A 33 3.85 -7.10 -9.17
C VAL A 33 3.88 -6.38 -10.52
N VAL A 34 3.54 -5.09 -10.56
CA VAL A 34 3.56 -4.31 -11.81
C VAL A 34 4.98 -4.23 -12.38
N GLY A 35 5.98 -3.97 -11.54
CA GLY A 35 7.39 -3.91 -11.96
C GLY A 35 7.87 -5.24 -12.52
N ALA A 36 7.61 -6.35 -11.83
CA ALA A 36 7.99 -7.68 -12.30
C ALA A 36 7.32 -8.03 -13.65
N LEU A 37 6.02 -7.75 -13.78
CA LEU A 37 5.29 -7.96 -15.02
C LEU A 37 5.84 -7.10 -16.17
N LEU A 38 6.10 -5.82 -15.93
CA LEU A 38 6.67 -4.94 -16.95
C LEU A 38 8.10 -5.32 -17.32
N LEU A 39 8.91 -5.72 -16.34
CA LEU A 39 10.25 -6.21 -16.63
C LEU A 39 10.20 -7.45 -17.52
N LEU A 40 9.29 -8.39 -17.21
CA LEU A 40 9.12 -9.61 -17.98
C LEU A 40 8.57 -9.36 -19.39
N VAL A 41 7.56 -8.50 -19.53
CA VAL A 41 6.85 -8.27 -20.80
C VAL A 41 7.57 -7.27 -21.70
N VAL A 42 8.12 -6.20 -21.13
CA VAL A 42 8.77 -5.11 -21.87
C VAL A 42 10.29 -5.32 -21.99
N GLY A 43 10.90 -6.00 -21.01
CA GLY A 43 12.36 -6.21 -20.98
C GLY A 43 13.19 -4.98 -20.56
N SER A 44 12.55 -3.86 -20.19
CA SER A 44 13.21 -2.61 -19.83
C SER A 44 13.17 -2.35 -18.32
N ALA A 45 14.34 -2.43 -17.67
CA ALA A 45 14.47 -2.18 -16.23
C ALA A 45 14.06 -0.74 -15.84
N GLN A 46 14.43 0.25 -16.65
CA GLN A 46 14.06 1.65 -16.40
C GLN A 46 12.54 1.84 -16.40
N THR A 47 11.87 1.32 -17.42
CA THR A 47 10.40 1.44 -17.54
C THR A 47 9.70 0.72 -16.39
N ALA A 48 10.14 -0.50 -16.08
CA ALA A 48 9.58 -1.30 -14.99
C ALA A 48 9.69 -0.59 -13.64
N VAL A 49 10.86 -0.06 -13.29
CA VAL A 49 11.09 0.60 -11.99
C VAL A 49 10.27 1.89 -11.87
N LEU A 50 10.25 2.74 -12.91
CA LEU A 50 9.53 4.01 -12.86
C LEU A 50 8.01 3.80 -12.72
N VAL A 51 7.45 2.87 -13.50
CA VAL A 51 6.01 2.58 -13.43
C VAL A 51 5.64 1.88 -12.11
N ALA A 52 6.45 0.94 -11.64
CA ALA A 52 6.26 0.30 -10.34
C ALA A 52 6.25 1.32 -9.19
N ALA A 53 7.23 2.24 -9.19
CA ALA A 53 7.32 3.30 -8.19
C ALA A 53 6.11 4.26 -8.26
N ALA A 54 5.65 4.60 -9.47
CA ALA A 54 4.45 5.42 -9.65
C ALA A 54 3.19 4.73 -9.10
N VAL A 55 3.00 3.43 -9.39
CA VAL A 55 1.87 2.64 -8.89
C VAL A 55 1.90 2.50 -7.38
N ALA A 56 3.05 2.15 -6.81
CA ALA A 56 3.21 2.04 -5.35
C ALA A 56 2.91 3.38 -4.67
N THR A 57 3.45 4.48 -5.19
CA THR A 57 3.22 5.82 -4.65
C THR A 57 1.74 6.20 -4.72
N ALA A 58 1.09 6.01 -5.87
CA ALA A 58 -0.33 6.30 -6.04
C ALA A 58 -1.21 5.46 -5.09
N ARG A 59 -0.91 4.16 -4.95
CA ARG A 59 -1.69 3.29 -4.05
C ARG A 59 -1.48 3.66 -2.59
N TRP A 60 -0.26 4.06 -2.21
CA TRP A 60 0.04 4.54 -0.87
C TRP A 60 -0.70 5.85 -0.60
N THR A 61 -0.64 6.83 -1.49
CA THR A 61 -1.29 8.14 -1.28
C THR A 61 -2.80 7.99 -1.13
N VAL A 62 -3.46 7.17 -1.96
CA VAL A 62 -4.89 6.85 -1.78
C VAL A 62 -5.17 6.27 -0.40
N GLY A 63 -4.35 5.31 0.06
CA GLY A 63 -4.47 4.73 1.40
C GLY A 63 -4.24 5.76 2.51
N ALA A 64 -3.27 6.65 2.35
CA ALA A 64 -2.95 7.71 3.31
C ALA A 64 -4.06 8.77 3.40
N VAL A 65 -4.63 9.18 2.27
CA VAL A 65 -5.76 10.13 2.22
C VAL A 65 -6.98 9.53 2.92
N ARG A 66 -7.38 8.30 2.56
CA ARG A 66 -8.48 7.59 3.25
C ARG A 66 -8.22 7.43 4.74
N ALA A 67 -6.97 7.15 5.10
CA ALA A 67 -6.54 7.04 6.48
C ALA A 67 -6.65 8.36 7.26
N HIS A 68 -6.45 9.49 6.60
CA HIS A 68 -6.55 10.82 7.20
C HIS A 68 -8.01 11.30 7.28
N SER A 69 -8.82 11.09 6.25
CA SER A 69 -10.23 11.51 6.22
C SER A 69 -11.14 10.81 7.23
N LEU A 70 -10.68 9.68 7.79
CA LEU A 70 -11.41 8.92 8.82
C LEU A 70 -10.98 9.27 10.26
N ARG A 71 -10.07 10.24 10.44
CA ARG A 71 -9.68 10.78 11.75
C ARG A 71 -10.48 12.03 12.04
#